data_AF-A0A1Q6HK45-F1
#
_entry.id   AF-A0A1Q6HK45-F1
#
_cell.length_a   1.000
_cell.length_b   1.000
_cell.length_c   1.000
_cell.angle_alpha   90.00
_cell.angle_beta   90.00
_cell.angle_gamma   90.00
#
_symmetry.space_group_name_H-M   'P 1'
#
loop_
_entity.id
_entity.type
_entity.pdbx_description
1 polymer ?
#
loop_
_entity_poly.entity_id
_entity_poly.type
_entity_poly.pdbx_seq_one_letter_code
_entity_poly.pdbx_strand_id
1 'polypeptide(L)'
;MDKKKKVVVAFSGGLDTSYTVMYLAKEMGYEVHAACANTGGFSAEQLKTNEENAYKLGATKYVTLDVTHEYYEKSLKYMIFGNVLRNNCYPISVSSERIFQAIAIARYANEIGADAIAHGSTGAGNDQIRFDMTFLVMSPGIEIITLTRDRNLTRKEEVDYLNAHGFNADFTKLKYSYNIGIWGTSICGGEILDSNQGLPESAYLKHPTKEGPELLKLGFEKGELCSVNGKTYSDKIEAIKAVEEIGAAYGIGRDCHVGDTIIGIKGRVGFEAAAPMLIIGAHRFLEKYTLSKWQQYWKDQVANWYGMFLHESQYLEPVMPDIEAMLTSSQRNVNGVVTLELRPLGFQTVGVDSPDDLVKNKFGEYGEVQKGWTAEDAKGFIKVTSTPLRLYYACHPDEKR
;
A
#
# COMPACT_ATOMS: atom_id res chain seq x y z
N MET A 1 -37.38 -22.27 18.05
CA MET A 1 -36.37 -22.33 16.97
C MET A 1 -35.08 -21.86 17.59
N ASP A 2 -34.05 -22.70 17.61
CA ASP A 2 -32.73 -22.26 18.08
C ASP A 2 -32.27 -21.08 17.22
N LYS A 3 -31.77 -20.03 17.87
CA LYS A 3 -31.25 -18.84 17.22
C LYS A 3 -30.04 -19.26 16.39
N LYS A 4 -30.08 -19.08 15.07
CA LYS A 4 -28.92 -19.35 14.20
C LYS A 4 -27.75 -18.49 14.66
N LYS A 5 -26.56 -19.10 14.72
CA LYS A 5 -25.31 -18.34 14.91
C LYS A 5 -25.09 -17.42 13.71
N LYS A 6 -24.59 -16.22 13.95
CA LYS A 6 -24.25 -15.24 12.92
C LYS A 6 -22.78 -15.33 12.56
N VAL A 7 -22.48 -15.30 11.26
CA VAL A 7 -21.11 -15.22 10.75
C VAL A 7 -20.99 -14.06 9.77
N VAL A 8 -19.94 -13.23 9.94
CA VAL A 8 -19.55 -12.25 8.92
C VAL A 8 -18.51 -12.87 8.01
N VAL A 9 -18.76 -12.92 6.71
CA VAL A 9 -17.79 -13.38 5.71
C VAL A 9 -17.17 -12.18 5.02
N ALA A 10 -15.85 -12.04 5.11
CA ALA A 10 -15.08 -11.09 4.29
C ALA A 10 -15.17 -11.53 2.82
N PHE A 11 -16.02 -10.85 2.06
CA PHE A 11 -16.47 -11.29 0.74
C PHE A 11 -15.96 -10.37 -0.38
N SER A 12 -15.23 -10.94 -1.33
CA SER A 12 -14.66 -10.22 -2.47
C SER A 12 -15.34 -10.54 -3.81
N GLY A 13 -16.25 -11.52 -3.82
CA GLY A 13 -16.83 -12.09 -5.05
C GLY A 13 -15.95 -13.13 -5.73
N GLY A 14 -14.76 -13.41 -5.18
CA GLY A 14 -13.88 -14.48 -5.67
C GLY A 14 -14.41 -15.88 -5.34
N LEU A 15 -13.78 -16.89 -5.95
CA LEU A 15 -14.14 -18.30 -5.77
C LEU A 15 -14.16 -18.70 -4.28
N ASP A 16 -13.04 -18.50 -3.58
CA ASP A 16 -12.82 -18.96 -2.20
C ASP A 16 -13.89 -18.37 -1.25
N THR A 17 -14.18 -17.07 -1.41
CA THR A 17 -15.22 -16.39 -0.63
C THR A 17 -16.63 -16.81 -1.04
N SER A 18 -16.85 -17.16 -2.30
CA SER A 18 -18.15 -17.65 -2.79
C SER A 18 -18.47 -19.04 -2.24
N TYR A 19 -17.49 -19.94 -2.29
CA TYR A 19 -17.55 -21.23 -1.62
C TYR A 19 -17.83 -21.06 -0.12
N THR A 20 -17.10 -20.17 0.55
CA THR A 20 -17.24 -19.92 1.99
C THR A 20 -18.65 -19.47 2.38
N VAL A 21 -19.23 -18.51 1.65
CA VAL A 21 -20.62 -18.04 1.89
C VAL A 21 -21.60 -19.20 1.76
N MET A 22 -21.52 -19.96 0.66
CA MET A 22 -22.46 -21.05 0.41
C MET A 22 -22.33 -22.17 1.42
N TYR A 23 -21.10 -22.59 1.73
CA TYR A 23 -20.83 -23.68 2.65
C TYR A 23 -21.32 -23.35 4.08
N LEU A 24 -21.05 -22.13 4.56
CA LEU A 24 -21.50 -21.69 5.88
C LEU A 24 -23.03 -21.59 5.97
N ALA A 25 -23.68 -21.13 4.89
CA ALA A 25 -25.14 -21.02 4.84
C ALA A 25 -25.83 -22.38 4.76
N LYS A 26 -25.37 -23.27 3.85
CA LYS A 26 -26.05 -24.54 3.54
C LYS A 26 -25.67 -25.69 4.47
N GLU A 27 -24.37 -25.88 4.74
CA GLU A 27 -23.89 -27.05 5.49
C GLU A 27 -23.80 -26.79 6.99
N MET A 28 -23.38 -25.57 7.36
CA MET A 28 -23.15 -25.21 8.77
C MET A 28 -24.32 -24.44 9.40
N GLY A 29 -25.33 -24.07 8.60
CA GLY A 29 -26.58 -23.49 9.09
C GLY A 29 -26.47 -22.08 9.67
N TYR A 30 -25.38 -21.35 9.39
CA TYR A 30 -25.18 -19.98 9.87
C TYR A 30 -26.15 -18.99 9.22
N GLU A 31 -26.45 -17.92 9.95
CA GLU A 31 -26.94 -16.65 9.38
C GLU A 31 -25.74 -15.89 8.81
N VAL A 32 -25.54 -15.99 7.49
CA VAL A 32 -24.36 -15.44 6.81
C VAL A 32 -24.58 -13.97 6.44
N HIS A 33 -23.71 -13.10 6.94
CA HIS A 33 -23.57 -11.71 6.54
C HIS A 33 -22.34 -11.57 5.65
N ALA A 34 -22.54 -11.43 4.34
CA ALA A 34 -21.46 -11.16 3.41
C ALA A 34 -21.09 -9.66 3.48
N ALA A 35 -19.82 -9.36 3.76
CA ALA A 35 -19.33 -7.99 3.88
C ALA A 35 -18.16 -7.75 2.92
N CYS A 36 -18.33 -6.81 2.01
CA CYS A 36 -17.28 -6.38 1.08
C CYS A 36 -16.64 -5.08 1.60
N ALA A 37 -15.38 -5.15 2.03
CA ALA A 37 -14.65 -3.96 2.44
C ALA A 37 -14.00 -3.29 1.22
N ASN A 38 -14.52 -2.12 0.82
CA ASN A 38 -14.02 -1.37 -0.33
C ASN A 38 -12.94 -0.37 0.12
N THR A 39 -11.72 -0.56 -0.39
CA THR A 39 -10.57 0.34 -0.22
C THR A 39 -10.25 1.12 -1.50
N GLY A 40 -11.21 1.22 -2.42
CA GLY A 40 -11.08 1.96 -3.69
C GLY A 40 -10.69 1.11 -4.90
N GLY A 41 -10.63 -0.23 -4.75
CA GLY A 41 -10.29 -1.17 -5.82
C GLY A 41 -11.46 -1.73 -6.62
N PHE A 42 -12.70 -1.53 -6.17
CA PHE A 42 -13.90 -2.11 -6.81
C PHE A 42 -14.62 -1.09 -7.71
N SER A 43 -15.06 -1.55 -8.88
CA SER A 43 -15.98 -0.76 -9.72
C SER A 43 -17.42 -0.85 -9.19
N ALA A 44 -18.26 0.13 -9.53
CA ALA A 44 -19.68 0.11 -9.14
C ALA A 44 -20.43 -1.12 -9.69
N GLU A 45 -20.09 -1.57 -10.91
CA GLU A 45 -20.65 -2.77 -11.52
C GLU A 45 -20.20 -4.05 -10.80
N GLN A 46 -18.94 -4.11 -10.38
CA GLN A 46 -18.43 -5.24 -9.61
C GLN A 46 -19.08 -5.31 -8.23
N LEU A 47 -19.26 -4.19 -7.53
CA LEU A 47 -19.95 -4.16 -6.23
C LEU A 47 -21.40 -4.64 -6.34
N LYS A 48 -22.12 -4.21 -7.38
CA LYS A 48 -23.49 -4.66 -7.66
C LYS A 48 -23.53 -6.17 -7.96
N THR A 49 -22.61 -6.65 -8.79
CA THR A 49 -22.51 -8.07 -9.13
C THR A 49 -22.18 -8.93 -7.90
N ASN A 50 -21.29 -8.44 -7.03
CA ASN A 50 -20.94 -9.10 -5.78
C ASN A 50 -22.15 -9.22 -4.84
N GLU A 51 -22.95 -8.16 -4.72
CA GLU A 51 -24.19 -8.19 -3.94
C GLU A 51 -25.18 -9.24 -4.45
N GLU A 52 -25.49 -9.21 -5.75
CA GLU A 52 -26.41 -10.17 -6.37
C GLU A 52 -25.93 -11.62 -6.19
N ASN A 53 -24.62 -11.85 -6.33
CA ASN A 53 -24.03 -13.17 -6.15
C ASN A 53 -24.05 -13.62 -4.69
N ALA A 54 -23.77 -12.73 -3.73
CA ALA A 54 -23.81 -13.07 -2.31
C ALA A 54 -25.19 -13.64 -1.90
N TYR A 55 -26.29 -13.03 -2.37
CA TYR A 55 -27.63 -13.54 -2.11
C TYR A 55 -27.91 -14.88 -2.81
N LYS A 56 -27.47 -15.06 -4.06
CA LYS A 56 -27.58 -16.35 -4.77
C LYS A 56 -26.82 -17.48 -4.06
N LEU A 57 -25.70 -17.15 -3.42
CA LEU A 57 -24.88 -18.08 -2.64
C LEU A 57 -25.51 -18.46 -1.30
N GLY A 58 -26.49 -17.69 -0.80
CA GLY A 58 -27.19 -17.97 0.45
C GLY A 58 -26.89 -17.00 1.59
N ALA A 59 -26.24 -15.85 1.32
CA ALA A 59 -26.11 -14.79 2.32
C ALA A 59 -27.50 -14.27 2.74
N THR A 60 -27.70 -14.07 4.04
CA THR A 60 -28.91 -13.46 4.60
C THR A 60 -28.87 -11.93 4.44
N LYS A 61 -27.68 -11.34 4.51
CA LYS A 61 -27.45 -9.91 4.31
C LYS A 61 -26.15 -9.70 3.55
N TYR A 62 -26.13 -8.71 2.67
CA TYR A 62 -24.93 -8.18 2.05
C TYR A 62 -24.70 -6.73 2.51
N VAL A 63 -23.43 -6.33 2.67
CA VAL A 63 -23.05 -4.94 2.90
C VAL A 63 -21.74 -4.61 2.19
N THR A 64 -21.68 -3.43 1.57
CA THR A 64 -20.42 -2.82 1.14
C THR A 64 -19.98 -1.82 2.21
N LEU A 65 -18.83 -2.07 2.82
CA LEU A 65 -18.19 -1.20 3.80
C LEU A 65 -17.16 -0.34 3.07
N ASP A 66 -17.55 0.85 2.64
CA ASP A 66 -16.60 1.78 2.01
C ASP A 66 -15.71 2.45 3.06
N VAL A 67 -14.44 2.08 3.05
CA VAL A 67 -13.41 2.61 3.95
C VAL A 67 -12.30 3.33 3.17
N THR A 68 -12.56 3.72 1.92
CA THR A 68 -11.55 4.34 1.04
C THR A 68 -10.98 5.63 1.65
N HIS A 69 -11.83 6.49 2.20
CA HIS A 69 -11.38 7.73 2.86
C HIS A 69 -10.64 7.45 4.18
N GLU A 70 -11.13 6.53 5.01
CA GLU A 70 -10.42 6.15 6.23
C GLU A 70 -9.04 5.58 5.91
N TYR A 71 -8.94 4.74 4.88
CA TYR A 71 -7.69 4.17 4.41
C TYR A 71 -6.70 5.23 3.95
N TYR A 72 -7.17 6.29 3.27
CA TYR A 72 -6.30 7.42 2.96
C TYR A 72 -5.83 8.15 4.21
N GLU A 73 -6.76 8.61 5.05
CA GLU A 73 -6.46 9.45 6.22
C GLU A 73 -5.53 8.77 7.20
N LYS A 74 -5.68 7.45 7.37
CA LYS A 74 -4.99 6.67 8.39
C LYS A 74 -3.81 5.85 7.87
N SER A 75 -3.65 5.67 6.56
CA SER A 75 -2.55 4.88 6.01
C SER A 75 -1.85 5.57 4.86
N LEU A 76 -2.53 5.81 3.73
CA LEU A 76 -1.86 6.32 2.53
C LEU A 76 -1.20 7.68 2.78
N LYS A 77 -1.85 8.56 3.54
CA LYS A 77 -1.29 9.83 3.99
C LYS A 77 0.08 9.66 4.64
N TYR A 78 0.19 8.75 5.61
CA TYR A 78 1.44 8.51 6.32
C TYR A 78 2.46 7.73 5.50
N MET A 79 2.01 6.88 4.58
CA MET A 79 2.88 6.25 3.59
C MET A 79 3.51 7.29 2.65
N ILE A 80 2.76 8.32 2.26
CA ILE A 80 3.29 9.47 1.50
C ILE A 80 4.26 10.28 2.36
N PHE A 81 3.85 10.67 3.57
CA PHE A 81 4.69 11.47 4.48
C PHE A 81 6.02 10.78 4.81
N GLY A 82 6.01 9.45 4.93
CA GLY A 82 7.19 8.63 5.14
C GLY A 82 7.96 8.26 3.87
N ASN A 83 7.45 8.57 2.68
CA ASN A 83 7.98 8.06 1.40
C ASN A 83 8.17 6.53 1.40
N VAL A 84 7.18 5.81 1.92
CA VAL A 84 7.27 4.38 2.22
C VAL A 84 7.38 3.56 0.94
N LEU A 85 8.55 2.95 0.76
CA LEU A 85 8.82 1.95 -0.28
C LEU A 85 9.61 0.79 0.34
N ARG A 86 9.02 -0.39 0.38
CA ARG A 86 9.70 -1.59 0.90
C ARG A 86 10.89 -1.95 0.03
N ASN A 87 12.06 -2.07 0.65
CA ASN A 87 13.35 -2.25 -0.02
C ASN A 87 13.60 -1.20 -1.12
N ASN A 88 13.10 0.03 -0.94
CA ASN A 88 13.15 1.11 -1.92
C ASN A 88 12.48 0.79 -3.27
N CYS A 89 11.57 -0.18 -3.32
CA CYS A 89 10.96 -0.68 -4.56
C CYS A 89 9.42 -0.74 -4.46
N TYR A 90 8.87 -1.48 -3.50
CA TYR A 90 7.43 -1.80 -3.47
C TYR A 90 6.62 -0.84 -2.60
N PRO A 91 5.53 -0.21 -3.09
CA PRO A 91 4.74 0.75 -2.33
C PRO A 91 3.74 0.16 -1.34
N ILE A 92 3.86 -1.13 -0.97
CA ILE A 92 3.09 -1.75 0.12
C ILE A 92 1.57 -1.75 -0.17
N SER A 93 1.17 -1.79 -1.45
CA SER A 93 -0.24 -1.61 -1.87
C SER A 93 -1.19 -2.64 -1.25
N VAL A 94 -0.88 -3.95 -1.31
CA VAL A 94 -1.82 -4.99 -0.82
C VAL A 94 -1.82 -5.09 0.70
N SER A 95 -0.65 -5.08 1.33
CA SER A 95 -0.54 -5.31 2.77
C SER A 95 -1.27 -4.27 3.60
N SER A 96 -1.13 -2.99 3.23
CA SER A 96 -1.82 -1.90 3.91
C SER A 96 -3.34 -1.97 3.67
N GLU A 97 -3.80 -2.29 2.46
CA GLU A 97 -5.24 -2.49 2.18
C GLU A 97 -5.87 -3.60 3.01
N ARG A 98 -5.21 -4.76 3.13
CA ARG A 98 -5.76 -5.91 3.87
C ARG A 98 -6.02 -5.62 5.33
N ILE A 99 -5.15 -4.82 5.96
CA ILE A 99 -5.35 -4.39 7.35
C ILE A 99 -6.65 -3.59 7.46
N PHE A 100 -6.87 -2.60 6.59
CA PHE A 100 -8.08 -1.77 6.66
C PHE A 100 -9.34 -2.53 6.30
N GLN A 101 -9.24 -3.49 5.38
CA GLN A 101 -10.33 -4.43 5.09
C GLN A 101 -10.66 -5.27 6.33
N ALA A 102 -9.66 -5.86 6.99
CA ALA A 102 -9.85 -6.65 8.20
C ALA A 102 -10.46 -5.80 9.33
N ILE A 103 -9.98 -4.57 9.54
CA ILE A 103 -10.53 -3.63 10.52
C ILE A 103 -12.01 -3.36 10.26
N ALA A 104 -12.40 -3.10 9.00
CA ALA A 104 -13.78 -2.83 8.62
C ALA A 104 -14.69 -4.04 8.91
N ILE A 105 -14.23 -5.23 8.54
CA ILE A 105 -14.96 -6.49 8.77
C ILE A 105 -15.13 -6.77 10.28
N ALA A 106 -14.07 -6.59 11.07
CA ALA A 106 -14.13 -6.79 12.52
C ALA A 106 -15.10 -5.81 13.20
N ARG A 107 -15.07 -4.53 12.82
CA ARG A 107 -16.01 -3.52 13.34
C ARG A 107 -17.45 -3.90 13.04
N TYR A 108 -17.75 -4.30 11.80
CA TYR A 108 -19.09 -4.72 11.42
C TYR A 108 -19.54 -5.98 12.17
N ALA A 109 -18.65 -6.97 12.33
CA ALA A 109 -18.93 -8.17 13.10
C ALA A 109 -19.28 -7.86 14.57
N ASN A 110 -18.52 -6.97 15.20
CA ASN A 110 -18.81 -6.51 16.56
C ASN A 110 -20.14 -5.74 16.64
N GLU A 111 -20.42 -4.86 15.67
CA GLU A 111 -21.65 -4.05 15.61
C GLU A 111 -22.91 -4.93 15.58
N ILE A 112 -22.90 -6.00 14.78
CA ILE A 112 -24.08 -6.86 14.61
C ILE A 112 -24.17 -8.00 15.66
N GLY A 113 -23.17 -8.07 16.55
CA GLY A 113 -23.01 -9.16 17.51
C GLY A 113 -22.84 -10.52 16.83
N ALA A 114 -21.92 -10.62 15.88
CA ALA A 114 -21.60 -11.88 15.19
C ALA A 114 -20.91 -12.87 16.13
N ASP A 115 -21.21 -14.16 15.96
CA ASP A 115 -20.58 -15.24 16.72
C ASP A 115 -19.24 -15.67 16.09
N ALA A 116 -19.08 -15.44 14.78
CA ALA A 116 -17.89 -15.80 14.01
C ALA A 116 -17.56 -14.78 12.91
N ILE A 117 -16.29 -14.76 12.50
CA ILE A 117 -15.81 -14.09 11.28
C ILE A 117 -15.15 -15.13 10.38
N ALA A 118 -15.41 -15.07 9.07
CA ALA A 118 -14.81 -15.97 8.10
C ALA A 118 -14.13 -15.21 6.95
N HIS A 119 -13.06 -15.78 6.40
CA HIS A 119 -12.42 -15.27 5.18
C HIS A 119 -11.86 -16.42 4.33
N GLY A 120 -11.71 -16.17 3.03
CA GLY A 120 -11.28 -17.16 2.04
C GLY A 120 -9.76 -17.23 1.81
N SER A 121 -8.93 -16.81 2.78
CA SER A 121 -7.48 -16.83 2.55
C SER A 121 -6.94 -18.26 2.52
N THR A 122 -5.95 -18.50 1.65
CA THR A 122 -5.24 -19.78 1.60
C THR A 122 -4.15 -19.85 2.69
N GLY A 123 -3.66 -21.06 2.96
CA GLY A 123 -2.54 -21.28 3.89
C GLY A 123 -1.16 -20.84 3.38
N ALA A 124 -1.05 -20.37 2.13
CA ALA A 124 0.23 -20.09 1.47
C ALA A 124 0.63 -18.60 1.47
N GLY A 125 -0.27 -17.69 1.85
CA GLY A 125 -0.06 -16.24 1.74
C GLY A 125 0.00 -15.51 3.08
N ASN A 126 0.44 -14.25 3.04
CA ASN A 126 0.46 -13.36 4.22
C ASN A 126 -0.95 -12.90 4.64
N ASP A 127 -1.93 -12.95 3.73
CA ASP A 127 -3.26 -12.40 3.97
C ASP A 127 -3.99 -13.13 5.11
N GLN A 128 -3.76 -14.44 5.27
CA GLN A 128 -4.32 -15.18 6.41
C GLN A 128 -3.86 -14.59 7.75
N ILE A 129 -2.59 -14.18 7.85
CA ILE A 129 -2.02 -13.63 9.07
C ILE A 129 -2.58 -12.23 9.30
N ARG A 130 -2.71 -11.45 8.22
CA ARG A 130 -3.23 -10.07 8.29
C ARG A 130 -4.67 -10.03 8.81
N PHE A 131 -5.52 -10.90 8.29
CA PHE A 131 -6.90 -11.02 8.76
C PHE A 131 -6.96 -11.57 10.19
N ASP A 132 -6.34 -12.72 10.46
CA ASP A 132 -6.41 -13.37 11.78
C ASP A 132 -5.88 -12.46 12.90
N MET A 133 -4.70 -11.85 12.71
CA MET A 133 -4.13 -10.95 13.73
C MET A 133 -5.05 -9.78 14.02
N THR A 134 -5.60 -9.15 12.98
CA THR A 134 -6.51 -8.01 13.15
C THR A 134 -7.79 -8.43 13.87
N PHE A 135 -8.38 -9.57 13.48
CA PHE A 135 -9.59 -10.11 14.11
C PHE A 135 -9.36 -10.48 15.58
N LEU A 136 -8.24 -11.11 15.92
CA LEU A 136 -7.91 -11.47 17.30
C LEU A 136 -7.76 -10.25 18.21
N VAL A 137 -7.20 -9.15 17.69
CA VAL A 137 -7.06 -7.89 18.43
C VAL A 137 -8.39 -7.14 18.55
N MET A 138 -9.15 -7.02 17.45
CA MET A 138 -10.35 -6.19 17.40
C MET A 138 -11.62 -6.87 17.88
N SER A 139 -11.67 -8.20 17.84
CA SER A 139 -12.82 -9.01 18.24
C SER A 139 -12.35 -10.16 19.15
N PRO A 140 -11.80 -9.87 20.35
CA PRO A 140 -11.25 -10.90 21.21
C PRO A 140 -12.27 -11.99 21.56
N GLY A 141 -11.91 -13.25 21.33
CA GLY A 141 -12.77 -14.40 21.60
C GLY A 141 -13.79 -14.74 20.52
N ILE A 142 -13.84 -13.99 19.41
CA ILE A 142 -14.66 -14.38 18.25
C ILE A 142 -14.11 -15.64 17.58
N GLU A 143 -14.99 -16.50 17.08
CA GLU A 143 -14.58 -17.66 16.27
C GLU A 143 -14.11 -17.18 14.89
N ILE A 144 -12.90 -17.56 14.48
CA ILE A 144 -12.37 -17.27 13.14
C ILE A 144 -12.45 -18.55 12.30
N ILE A 145 -13.11 -18.47 11.14
CA ILE A 145 -13.36 -19.61 10.26
C ILE A 145 -12.64 -19.42 8.92
N THR A 146 -11.81 -20.40 8.54
CA THR A 146 -10.99 -20.34 7.33
C THR A 146 -11.05 -21.63 6.52
N LEU A 147 -12.22 -21.91 5.93
CA LEU A 147 -12.49 -23.20 5.28
C LEU A 147 -11.44 -23.61 4.23
N THR A 148 -11.04 -22.69 3.34
CA THR A 148 -10.06 -22.96 2.28
C THR A 148 -8.69 -23.33 2.86
N ARG A 149 -8.23 -22.63 3.91
CA ARG A 149 -6.99 -22.96 4.64
C ARG A 149 -7.10 -24.27 5.39
N ASP A 150 -8.10 -24.39 6.27
CA ASP A 150 -8.17 -25.45 7.27
C ASP A 150 -8.46 -26.82 6.66
N ARG A 151 -9.12 -26.84 5.50
CA ARG A 151 -9.41 -28.07 4.75
C ARG A 151 -8.48 -28.26 3.55
N ASN A 152 -7.54 -27.35 3.32
CA ASN A 152 -6.62 -27.37 2.19
C ASN A 152 -7.34 -27.58 0.84
N LEU A 153 -8.42 -26.83 0.62
CA LEU A 153 -9.30 -27.02 -0.53
C LEU A 153 -8.58 -26.68 -1.82
N THR A 154 -8.78 -27.52 -2.84
CA THR A 154 -8.37 -27.21 -4.20
C THR A 154 -9.44 -26.37 -4.89
N ARG A 155 -9.01 -25.53 -5.84
CA ARG A 155 -9.90 -24.76 -6.72
C ARG A 155 -10.98 -25.63 -7.37
N LYS A 156 -10.63 -26.87 -7.74
CA LYS A 156 -11.56 -27.80 -8.39
C LYS A 156 -12.68 -28.20 -7.44
N GLU A 157 -12.35 -28.53 -6.19
CA GLU A 157 -13.36 -28.90 -5.18
C GLU A 157 -14.33 -27.76 -4.89
N GLU A 158 -13.83 -26.52 -4.81
CA GLU A 158 -14.68 -25.35 -4.60
C GLU A 158 -15.62 -25.11 -5.80
N VAL A 159 -15.13 -25.21 -7.03
CA VAL A 159 -15.95 -25.07 -8.25
C VAL A 159 -16.98 -26.19 -8.37
N ASP A 160 -16.56 -27.44 -8.16
CA ASP A 160 -17.45 -28.60 -8.23
C ASP A 160 -18.57 -28.49 -7.17
N TYR A 161 -18.24 -28.02 -5.96
CA TYR A 161 -19.23 -27.77 -4.91
C TYR A 161 -20.23 -26.68 -5.30
N LEU A 162 -19.76 -25.54 -5.80
CA LEU A 162 -20.65 -24.43 -6.22
C LEU A 162 -21.58 -24.86 -7.37
N ASN A 163 -21.06 -25.57 -8.37
CA ASN A 163 -21.83 -26.08 -9.50
C ASN A 163 -22.89 -27.10 -9.04
N ALA A 164 -22.53 -28.05 -8.18
CA ALA A 164 -23.45 -29.04 -7.63
C ALA A 164 -24.61 -28.41 -6.85
N HIS A 165 -24.42 -27.20 -6.33
CA HIS A 165 -25.39 -26.44 -5.56
C HIS A 165 -26.07 -25.31 -6.34
N GLY A 166 -25.96 -25.31 -7.67
CA GLY A 166 -26.70 -24.45 -8.59
C GLY A 166 -26.09 -23.06 -8.82
N PHE A 167 -24.86 -22.81 -8.35
CA PHE A 167 -24.14 -21.58 -8.62
C PHE A 167 -23.05 -21.83 -9.67
N ASN A 168 -23.43 -21.62 -10.94
CA ASN A 168 -22.50 -21.70 -12.06
C ASN A 168 -21.97 -20.29 -12.37
N ALA A 169 -20.73 -20.03 -12.02
CA ALA A 169 -20.03 -18.80 -12.39
C ALA A 169 -18.72 -19.14 -13.10
N ASP A 170 -18.30 -18.25 -13.99
CA ASP A 170 -17.04 -18.40 -14.68
C ASP A 170 -15.88 -18.06 -13.73
N PHE A 171 -15.36 -19.10 -13.10
CA PHE A 171 -14.12 -19.03 -12.34
C PHE A 171 -12.94 -19.50 -13.21
N THR A 172 -12.83 -19.02 -14.45
CA THR A 172 -11.68 -19.33 -15.32
C THR A 172 -10.37 -19.10 -14.56
N LYS A 173 -9.49 -20.11 -14.59
CA LYS A 173 -8.16 -20.03 -13.96
C LYS A 173 -7.32 -19.06 -14.79
N LEU A 174 -7.24 -17.81 -14.33
CA LEU A 174 -6.29 -16.86 -14.87
C LEU A 174 -4.86 -17.34 -14.55
N LYS A 175 -3.95 -17.09 -15.49
CA LYS A 175 -2.53 -17.37 -15.31
C LYS A 175 -1.94 -16.56 -14.15
N TYR A 176 -2.43 -15.33 -13.98
CA TYR A 176 -2.03 -14.39 -12.94
C TYR A 176 -3.19 -14.10 -11.98
N SER A 177 -2.86 -13.83 -10.73
CA SER A 177 -3.76 -13.32 -9.72
C SER A 177 -3.52 -11.83 -9.55
N TYR A 178 -4.59 -11.03 -9.65
CA TYR A 178 -4.54 -9.58 -9.53
C TYR A 178 -5.19 -9.12 -8.23
N ASN A 179 -4.48 -8.29 -7.48
CA ASN A 179 -5.05 -7.52 -6.38
C ASN A 179 -5.03 -6.05 -6.78
N ILE A 180 -6.18 -5.56 -7.24
CA ILE A 180 -6.35 -4.18 -7.71
C ILE A 180 -6.79 -3.33 -6.52
N GLY A 181 -6.03 -2.25 -6.29
CA GLY A 181 -6.25 -1.31 -5.21
C GLY A 181 -6.06 0.13 -5.70
N ILE A 182 -6.51 1.09 -4.89
CA ILE A 182 -6.33 2.52 -5.23
C ILE A 182 -4.86 2.93 -5.22
N TRP A 183 -4.04 2.26 -4.42
CA TRP A 183 -2.61 2.54 -4.28
C TRP A 183 -1.74 1.65 -5.18
N GLY A 184 -2.33 0.86 -6.07
CA GLY A 184 -1.62 0.03 -7.03
C GLY A 184 -2.16 -1.39 -7.15
N THR A 185 -1.76 -2.07 -8.21
CA THR A 185 -2.12 -3.45 -8.51
C THR A 185 -0.94 -4.36 -8.21
N SER A 186 -1.16 -5.47 -7.52
CA SER A 186 -0.16 -6.55 -7.41
C SER A 186 -0.52 -7.75 -8.28
N ILE A 187 0.49 -8.35 -8.90
CA ILE A 187 0.41 -9.41 -9.89
C ILE A 187 1.23 -10.60 -9.38
N CYS A 188 0.56 -11.72 -9.13
CA CYS A 188 1.17 -12.94 -8.63
C CYS A 188 0.92 -14.12 -9.57
N GLY A 189 1.80 -15.13 -9.53
CA GLY A 189 1.69 -16.34 -10.36
C GLY A 189 2.34 -16.21 -11.73
N GLY A 190 2.27 -17.27 -12.53
CA GLY A 190 2.92 -17.33 -13.83
C GLY A 190 4.45 -17.25 -13.74
N GLU A 191 5.05 -16.51 -14.68
CA GLU A 191 6.49 -16.38 -14.92
C GLU A 191 7.25 -15.86 -13.70
N ILE A 192 6.62 -15.03 -12.86
CA ILE A 192 7.29 -14.43 -11.70
C ILE A 192 7.72 -15.47 -10.65
N LEU A 193 7.18 -16.69 -10.71
CA LEU A 193 7.56 -17.82 -9.85
C LEU A 193 8.94 -18.39 -10.20
N ASP A 194 9.43 -18.19 -11.43
CA ASP A 194 10.80 -18.50 -11.83
C ASP A 194 11.69 -17.29 -11.58
N SER A 195 12.72 -17.44 -10.73
CA SER A 195 13.66 -16.36 -10.38
C SER A 195 14.39 -15.74 -11.56
N ASN A 196 14.44 -16.44 -12.71
CA ASN A 196 15.14 -15.98 -13.92
C ASN A 196 14.23 -15.24 -14.91
N GLN A 197 12.93 -15.11 -14.62
CA GLN A 197 11.95 -14.50 -15.55
C GLN A 197 11.33 -13.24 -14.96
N GLY A 198 10.95 -12.29 -15.82
CA GLY A 198 10.10 -11.14 -15.47
C GLY A 198 8.65 -11.37 -15.90
N LEU A 199 7.76 -10.42 -15.59
CA LEU A 199 6.41 -10.44 -16.13
C LEU A 199 6.43 -10.07 -17.63
N PRO A 200 5.78 -10.85 -18.51
CA PRO A 200 5.60 -10.45 -19.91
C PRO A 200 4.60 -9.29 -20.01
N GLU A 201 4.60 -8.59 -21.14
CA GLU A 201 3.70 -7.44 -21.35
C GLU A 201 2.23 -7.81 -21.13
N SER A 202 1.80 -9.01 -21.56
CA SER A 202 0.44 -9.52 -21.39
C SER A 202 0.00 -9.76 -19.94
N ALA A 203 0.93 -9.69 -18.97
CA ALA A 203 0.59 -9.80 -17.56
C ALA A 203 0.09 -8.48 -16.97
N TYR A 204 0.51 -7.34 -17.53
CA TYR A 204 0.13 -6.01 -17.04
C TYR A 204 -1.29 -5.65 -17.50
N LEU A 205 -2.09 -5.04 -16.63
CA LEU A 205 -3.46 -4.65 -16.95
C LEU A 205 -3.53 -3.30 -17.67
N LYS A 206 -2.55 -2.43 -17.45
CA LYS A 206 -2.50 -1.07 -18.00
C LYS A 206 -1.32 -0.98 -18.93
N HIS A 207 -1.53 -0.70 -20.22
CA HIS A 207 -0.48 -0.58 -21.24
C HIS A 207 -0.12 0.87 -21.54
N PRO A 208 1.12 1.19 -21.98
CA PRO A 208 1.48 2.57 -22.31
C PRO A 208 0.70 2.99 -23.57
N THR A 209 0.04 4.13 -23.52
CA THR A 209 -0.71 4.72 -24.64
C THR A 209 -0.14 6.07 -25.08
N LYS A 210 0.74 6.67 -24.27
CA LYS A 210 1.43 7.92 -24.59
C LYS A 210 2.90 7.66 -24.91
N GLU A 211 3.41 8.45 -25.84
CA GLU A 211 4.81 8.48 -26.25
C GLU A 211 5.43 9.86 -25.98
N GLY A 212 6.76 9.93 -25.94
CA GLY A 212 7.49 11.18 -25.73
C GLY A 212 7.45 11.74 -24.30
N PRO A 213 8.10 12.89 -24.04
CA PRO A 213 8.13 13.52 -22.74
C PRO A 213 6.89 14.39 -22.44
N GLU A 214 6.37 14.33 -21.22
CA GLU A 214 5.31 15.24 -20.72
C GLU A 214 5.66 15.75 -19.32
N LEU A 215 5.37 17.03 -19.03
CA LEU A 215 5.56 17.59 -17.70
C LEU A 215 4.31 17.36 -16.84
N LEU A 216 4.51 16.74 -15.68
CA LEU A 216 3.50 16.57 -14.63
C LEU A 216 3.82 17.49 -13.45
N LYS A 217 2.87 18.32 -13.04
CA LYS A 217 3.00 19.18 -11.85
C LYS A 217 2.15 18.63 -10.70
N LEU A 218 2.77 18.34 -9.57
CA LEU A 218 2.11 17.88 -8.35
C LEU A 218 2.29 18.92 -7.25
N GLY A 219 1.19 19.47 -6.75
CA GLY A 219 1.21 20.42 -5.63
C GLY A 219 0.95 19.75 -4.30
N PHE A 220 1.68 20.17 -3.28
CA PHE A 220 1.59 19.67 -1.91
C PHE A 220 1.33 20.81 -0.94
N GLU A 221 0.49 20.56 0.05
CA GLU A 221 0.26 21.42 1.21
C GLU A 221 0.41 20.58 2.47
N LYS A 222 1.35 20.95 3.34
CA LYS A 222 1.73 20.19 4.53
C LYS A 222 1.94 18.70 4.23
N GLY A 223 2.67 18.41 3.16
CA GLY A 223 2.96 17.04 2.70
C GLY A 223 1.81 16.34 1.97
N GLU A 224 0.58 16.87 1.99
CA GLU A 224 -0.56 16.25 1.32
C GLU A 224 -0.69 16.71 -0.13
N LEU A 225 -0.92 15.77 -1.06
CA LEU A 225 -1.18 16.08 -2.46
C LEU A 225 -2.47 16.91 -2.60
N CYS A 226 -2.36 18.17 -3.01
CA CYS A 226 -3.49 19.09 -3.11
C CYS A 226 -3.84 19.49 -4.56
N SER A 227 -2.92 19.32 -5.51
CA SER A 227 -3.19 19.64 -6.92
C SER A 227 -2.42 18.78 -7.92
N VAL A 228 -3.01 18.58 -9.10
CA VAL A 228 -2.41 17.88 -10.25
C VAL A 228 -2.57 18.76 -11.49
N ASN A 229 -1.47 19.12 -12.14
CA ASN A 229 -1.43 20.05 -13.28
C ASN A 229 -2.20 21.36 -13.05
N GLY A 230 -2.11 21.91 -11.84
CA GLY A 230 -2.77 23.16 -11.44
C GLY A 230 -4.26 23.01 -11.07
N LYS A 231 -4.88 21.85 -11.28
CA LYS A 231 -6.23 21.55 -10.79
C LYS A 231 -6.16 21.14 -9.33
N THR A 232 -6.88 21.85 -8.46
CA THR A 232 -6.98 21.54 -7.03
C THR A 232 -7.96 20.40 -6.77
N TYR A 233 -7.64 19.55 -5.81
CA TYR A 233 -8.45 18.42 -5.36
C TYR A 233 -8.72 18.54 -3.86
N SER A 234 -10.00 18.74 -3.50
CA SER A 234 -10.44 18.60 -2.12
C SER A 234 -10.38 17.15 -1.67
N ASP A 235 -10.80 16.23 -2.54
CA ASP A 235 -10.72 14.79 -2.34
C ASP A 235 -9.38 14.22 -2.80
N LYS A 236 -8.63 13.67 -1.84
CA LYS A 236 -7.32 13.08 -2.05
C LYS A 236 -7.36 11.77 -2.82
N ILE A 237 -8.47 11.04 -2.74
CA ILE A 237 -8.72 9.82 -3.53
C ILE A 237 -8.78 10.17 -5.02
N GLU A 238 -9.51 11.24 -5.37
CA GLU A 238 -9.62 11.71 -6.75
C GLU A 238 -8.30 12.30 -7.27
N ALA A 239 -7.50 12.91 -6.39
CA ALA A 239 -6.14 13.35 -6.74
C ALA A 239 -5.25 12.15 -7.11
N ILE A 240 -5.25 11.09 -6.29
CA ILE A 240 -4.49 9.86 -6.54
C ILE A 240 -4.91 9.21 -7.87
N LYS A 241 -6.23 9.09 -8.11
CA LYS A 241 -6.75 8.55 -9.38
C LYS A 241 -6.32 9.37 -10.59
N ALA A 242 -6.30 10.71 -10.48
CA ALA A 242 -5.84 11.56 -11.56
C ALA A 242 -4.34 11.37 -11.86
N VAL A 243 -3.50 11.20 -10.83
CA VAL A 243 -2.08 10.85 -11.03
C VAL A 243 -1.93 9.45 -11.64
N GLU A 244 -2.74 8.48 -11.18
CA GLU A 244 -2.73 7.12 -11.72
C GLU A 244 -3.08 7.11 -13.21
N GLU A 245 -4.13 7.83 -13.62
CA GLU A 245 -4.55 7.93 -15.02
C GLU A 245 -3.44 8.48 -15.92
N ILE A 246 -2.78 9.57 -15.49
CA ILE A 246 -1.67 10.19 -16.23
C ILE A 246 -0.47 9.24 -16.29
N GLY A 247 -0.06 8.68 -15.14
CA GLY A 247 1.15 7.85 -15.05
C GLY A 247 1.00 6.48 -15.71
N ALA A 248 -0.18 5.85 -15.61
CA ALA A 248 -0.46 4.57 -16.23
C ALA A 248 -0.44 4.63 -17.75
N ALA A 249 -0.83 5.76 -18.35
CA ALA A 249 -0.70 6.01 -19.79
C ALA A 249 0.76 5.96 -20.28
N TYR A 250 1.74 6.09 -19.39
CA TYR A 250 3.17 5.91 -19.66
C TYR A 250 3.71 4.55 -19.18
N GLY A 251 2.90 3.69 -18.56
CA GLY A 251 3.36 2.44 -17.96
C GLY A 251 4.31 2.63 -16.77
N ILE A 252 4.23 3.77 -16.09
CA ILE A 252 5.10 4.07 -14.93
C ILE A 252 4.70 3.21 -13.73
N GLY A 253 5.70 2.81 -12.93
CA GLY A 253 5.47 2.04 -11.71
C GLY A 253 5.22 0.55 -11.95
N ARG A 254 5.64 0.02 -13.11
CA ARG A 254 5.78 -1.41 -13.35
C ARG A 254 7.13 -1.90 -12.86
N ASP A 255 7.12 -2.84 -11.93
CA ASP A 255 8.34 -3.51 -11.48
C ASP A 255 8.00 -4.83 -10.77
N CYS A 256 9.04 -5.53 -10.29
CA CYS A 256 8.96 -6.72 -9.48
C CYS A 256 9.70 -6.51 -8.15
N HIS A 257 9.08 -6.94 -7.06
CA HIS A 257 9.68 -6.96 -5.74
C HIS A 257 9.94 -8.38 -5.27
N VAL A 258 11.14 -8.60 -4.71
CA VAL A 258 11.48 -9.77 -3.89
C VAL A 258 11.68 -9.29 -2.46
N GLY A 259 10.99 -9.95 -1.53
CA GLY A 259 11.11 -9.62 -0.11
C GLY A 259 10.68 -10.78 0.78
N ASP A 260 10.97 -10.65 2.06
CA ASP A 260 10.59 -11.66 3.03
C ASP A 260 9.07 -11.58 3.31
N THR A 261 8.45 -12.73 3.48
CA THR A 261 7.05 -12.87 3.88
C THR A 261 6.96 -12.91 5.41
N ILE A 262 5.77 -12.69 5.96
CA ILE A 262 5.54 -12.74 7.41
C ILE A 262 5.84 -14.16 7.95
N ILE A 263 5.60 -15.18 7.13
CA ILE A 263 5.88 -16.59 7.43
C ILE A 263 7.37 -16.98 7.27
N GLY A 264 8.26 -16.04 6.90
CA GLY A 264 9.71 -16.26 6.88
C GLY A 264 10.28 -16.85 5.58
N ILE A 265 9.48 -17.03 4.52
CA ILE A 265 9.99 -17.39 3.18
C ILE A 265 10.18 -16.14 2.31
N LYS A 266 10.95 -16.25 1.22
CA LYS A 266 10.99 -15.19 0.20
C LYS A 266 9.78 -15.28 -0.73
N GLY A 267 9.12 -14.14 -0.94
CA GLY A 267 8.05 -13.98 -1.91
C GLY A 267 8.49 -13.07 -3.05
N ARG A 268 7.95 -13.31 -4.24
CA ARG A 268 8.16 -12.49 -5.42
C ARG A 268 6.81 -12.04 -5.99
N VAL A 269 6.68 -10.75 -6.26
CA VAL A 269 5.43 -10.12 -6.69
C VAL A 269 5.72 -9.05 -7.72
N GLY A 270 4.99 -9.05 -8.83
CA GLY A 270 5.00 -7.94 -9.78
C GLY A 270 3.95 -6.90 -9.38
N PHE A 271 4.09 -5.67 -9.86
CA PHE A 271 3.11 -4.64 -9.55
C PHE A 271 3.00 -3.57 -10.63
N GLU A 272 1.86 -2.87 -10.64
CA GLU A 272 1.58 -1.65 -11.40
C GLU A 272 1.13 -0.58 -10.42
N ALA A 273 1.94 0.47 -10.25
CA ALA A 273 1.73 1.44 -9.18
C ALA A 273 2.17 2.84 -9.62
N ALA A 274 1.52 3.41 -10.64
CA ALA A 274 1.95 4.68 -11.23
C ALA A 274 1.82 5.85 -10.25
N ALA A 275 0.65 6.01 -9.63
CA ALA A 275 0.36 7.05 -8.66
C ALA A 275 1.33 7.05 -7.47
N PRO A 276 1.53 5.96 -6.71
CA PRO A 276 2.44 6.00 -5.58
C PRO A 276 3.88 6.31 -5.99
N MET A 277 4.36 5.79 -7.12
CA MET A 277 5.73 6.05 -7.57
C MET A 277 5.95 7.52 -7.93
N LEU A 278 4.97 8.16 -8.59
CA LEU A 278 5.02 9.58 -8.92
C LEU A 278 4.82 10.47 -7.69
N ILE A 279 3.85 10.17 -6.84
CA ILE A 279 3.55 10.95 -5.63
C ILE A 279 4.72 10.86 -4.65
N ILE A 280 5.23 9.67 -4.35
CA ILE A 280 6.38 9.49 -3.45
C ILE A 280 7.64 10.10 -4.06
N GLY A 281 7.86 9.93 -5.38
CA GLY A 281 8.99 10.54 -6.08
C GLY A 281 8.99 12.07 -5.97
N ALA A 282 7.82 12.70 -6.18
CA ALA A 282 7.66 14.14 -6.04
C ALA A 282 7.76 14.60 -4.59
N HIS A 283 7.06 13.94 -3.67
CA HIS A 283 7.07 14.28 -2.24
C HIS A 283 8.48 14.22 -1.66
N ARG A 284 9.22 13.12 -1.90
CA ARG A 284 10.62 12.99 -1.49
C ARG A 284 11.50 14.07 -2.11
N PHE A 285 11.22 14.50 -3.34
CA PHE A 285 11.97 15.57 -3.98
C PHE A 285 11.69 16.92 -3.32
N LEU A 286 10.43 17.25 -3.03
CA LEU A 286 10.05 18.48 -2.30
C LEU A 286 10.69 18.55 -0.91
N GLU A 287 10.75 17.43 -0.20
CA GLU A 287 11.36 17.37 1.13
C GLU A 287 12.86 17.67 1.13
N LYS A 288 13.57 17.38 0.04
CA LYS A 288 14.99 17.78 -0.10
C LYS A 288 15.16 19.29 -0.11
N TYR A 289 14.15 20.03 -0.57
CA TYR A 289 14.14 21.49 -0.60
C TYR A 289 13.63 22.09 0.70
N THR A 290 12.85 21.37 1.50
CA THR A 290 12.07 21.97 2.61
C THR A 290 12.45 21.44 3.99
N LEU A 291 13.14 20.30 4.08
CA LEU A 291 13.57 19.70 5.34
C LEU A 291 15.09 19.80 5.53
N SER A 292 15.51 20.07 6.77
CA SER A 292 16.93 20.02 7.12
C SER A 292 17.51 18.59 7.02
N LYS A 293 18.83 18.49 6.93
CA LYS A 293 19.57 17.22 6.87
C LYS A 293 19.13 16.22 7.95
N TRP A 294 19.01 16.67 9.21
CA TRP A 294 18.71 15.79 10.33
C TRP A 294 17.22 15.43 10.44
N GLN A 295 16.33 16.29 9.94
CA GLN A 295 14.92 15.93 9.79
C GLN A 295 14.75 14.81 8.75
N GLN A 296 15.40 14.93 7.59
CA GLN A 296 15.37 13.88 6.57
C GLN A 296 15.93 12.57 7.13
N TYR A 297 17.13 12.62 7.75
CA TYR A 297 17.78 11.44 8.33
C TYR A 297 16.89 10.67 9.31
N TRP A 298 16.31 11.35 10.29
CA TRP A 298 15.47 10.68 11.30
C TRP A 298 14.11 10.25 10.75
N LYS A 299 13.52 11.05 9.85
CA LYS A 299 12.24 10.69 9.22
C LYS A 299 12.36 9.42 8.40
N ASP A 300 13.44 9.28 7.62
CA ASP A 300 13.65 8.10 6.78
C ASP A 300 13.78 6.81 7.62
N GLN A 301 14.44 6.90 8.79
CA GLN A 301 14.54 5.79 9.73
C GLN A 301 13.16 5.34 10.23
N VAL A 302 12.38 6.27 10.80
CA VAL A 302 11.07 5.91 11.37
C VAL A 302 10.06 5.51 10.29
N ALA A 303 10.15 6.10 9.10
CA ALA A 303 9.29 5.72 7.98
C ALA A 303 9.58 4.31 7.46
N ASN A 304 10.85 3.88 7.46
CA ASN A 304 11.20 2.50 7.12
C ASN A 304 10.57 1.51 8.12
N TRP A 305 10.61 1.82 9.42
CA TRP A 305 9.91 1.03 10.44
C TRP A 305 8.40 1.05 10.24
N TYR A 306 7.80 2.20 9.98
CA TYR A 306 6.36 2.34 9.71
C TYR A 306 5.90 1.43 8.55
N GLY A 307 6.62 1.45 7.43
CA GLY A 307 6.35 0.58 6.29
C GLY A 307 6.50 -0.91 6.63
N MET A 308 7.47 -1.27 7.45
CA MET A 308 7.65 -2.65 7.93
C MET A 308 6.46 -3.09 8.77
N PHE A 309 5.99 -2.28 9.73
CA PHE A 309 4.83 -2.61 10.56
C PHE A 309 3.55 -2.79 9.73
N LEU A 310 3.33 -1.95 8.71
CA LEU A 310 2.23 -2.14 7.76
C LEU A 310 2.36 -3.46 6.97
N HIS A 311 3.57 -3.87 6.60
CA HIS A 311 3.77 -5.15 5.91
C HIS A 311 3.49 -6.36 6.83
N GLU A 312 3.92 -6.27 8.09
CA GLU A 312 3.82 -7.30 9.14
C GLU A 312 2.45 -7.34 9.85
N SER A 313 1.44 -6.61 9.38
CA SER A 313 0.11 -6.52 10.01
C SER A 313 0.07 -5.92 11.42
N GLN A 314 1.05 -5.09 11.77
CA GLN A 314 1.21 -4.50 13.09
C GLN A 314 0.66 -3.06 13.16
N TYR A 315 -0.35 -2.72 12.36
CA TYR A 315 -0.90 -1.36 12.34
C TYR A 315 -1.54 -0.91 13.66
N LEU A 316 -2.08 -1.86 14.44
CA LEU A 316 -2.73 -1.56 15.72
C LEU A 316 -1.73 -1.41 16.89
N GLU A 317 -0.43 -1.53 16.63
CA GLU A 317 0.60 -1.30 17.66
C GLU A 317 0.61 0.17 18.11
N PRO A 318 0.72 0.46 19.43
CA PRO A 318 0.72 1.83 19.93
C PRO A 318 1.85 2.72 19.40
N VAL A 319 2.94 2.14 18.91
CA VAL A 319 4.04 2.90 18.29
C VAL A 319 3.65 3.52 16.95
N MET A 320 2.63 2.98 16.27
CA MET A 320 2.17 3.50 14.98
C MET A 320 1.70 4.96 15.09
N PRO A 321 0.77 5.33 15.98
CA PRO A 321 0.39 6.74 16.16
C PRO A 321 1.54 7.63 16.69
N ASP A 322 2.50 7.09 17.43
CA ASP A 322 3.71 7.83 17.84
C ASP A 322 4.56 8.23 16.63
N ILE A 323 4.74 7.29 15.68
CA ILE A 323 5.44 7.56 14.42
C ILE A 323 4.62 8.52 13.55
N GLU A 324 3.31 8.31 13.44
CA GLU A 324 2.41 9.20 12.69
C GLU A 324 2.45 10.64 13.20
N ALA A 325 2.58 10.86 14.52
CA ALA A 325 2.74 12.20 15.09
C ALA A 325 4.06 12.86 14.66
N MET A 326 5.15 12.09 14.62
CA MET A 326 6.45 12.57 14.12
C MET A 326 6.38 12.90 12.62
N LEU A 327 5.78 12.01 11.81
CA LEU A 327 5.56 12.22 10.37
C LEU A 327 4.69 13.46 10.12
N THR A 328 3.59 13.61 10.85
CA THR A 328 2.73 14.80 10.74
C THR A 328 3.51 16.08 11.04
N SER A 329 4.28 16.09 12.13
CA SER A 329 5.09 17.23 12.51
C SER A 329 6.15 17.57 11.46
N SER A 330 6.76 16.57 10.81
CA SER A 330 7.77 16.81 9.78
C SER A 330 7.22 17.53 8.56
N GLN A 331 5.92 17.38 8.25
CA GLN A 331 5.31 17.91 7.03
C GLN A 331 4.95 19.40 7.07
N ARG A 332 5.08 20.08 8.21
CA ARG A 332 4.66 21.48 8.41
C ARG A 332 5.19 22.51 7.38
N ASN A 333 6.35 22.26 6.76
CA ASN A 333 6.97 23.11 5.74
C ASN A 333 7.07 22.43 4.36
N VAL A 334 6.43 21.28 4.17
CA VAL A 334 6.46 20.54 2.90
C VAL A 334 5.32 21.07 2.02
N ASN A 335 5.52 22.31 1.54
CA ASN A 335 4.56 23.05 0.73
C ASN A 335 5.19 23.44 -0.60
N GLY A 336 4.46 23.29 -1.71
CA GLY A 336 4.94 23.75 -3.02
C GLY A 336 4.51 22.84 -4.17
N VAL A 337 4.99 23.16 -5.37
CA VAL A 337 4.70 22.42 -6.59
C VAL A 337 5.98 21.77 -7.11
N VAL A 338 5.91 20.47 -7.33
CA VAL A 338 6.97 19.67 -7.93
C VAL A 338 6.65 19.43 -9.39
N THR A 339 7.63 19.66 -10.26
CA THR A 339 7.55 19.29 -11.67
C THR A 339 8.34 18.01 -11.92
N LEU A 340 7.67 17.01 -12.48
CA LEU A 340 8.25 15.78 -13.01
C LEU A 340 8.18 15.82 -14.55
N GLU A 341 9.13 15.16 -15.22
CA GLU A 341 9.01 14.84 -16.64
C GLU A 341 8.80 13.33 -16.78
N LEU A 342 7.69 12.95 -17.40
CA LEU A 342 7.28 11.57 -17.64
C LEU A 342 7.75 11.12 -19.02
N ARG A 343 8.15 9.85 -19.13
CA ARG A 343 8.48 9.16 -20.38
C ARG A 343 7.96 7.72 -20.27
N PRO A 344 7.81 6.97 -21.37
CA PRO A 344 7.43 5.57 -21.27
C PRO A 344 8.33 4.80 -20.28
N LEU A 345 7.70 4.13 -19.32
CA LEU A 345 8.30 3.33 -18.25
C LEU A 345 9.19 4.09 -17.24
N GLY A 346 9.17 5.44 -17.23
CA GLY A 346 10.02 6.20 -16.32
C GLY A 346 9.63 7.65 -16.12
N PHE A 347 10.25 8.28 -15.12
CA PHE A 347 10.13 9.71 -14.91
C PHE A 347 11.41 10.28 -14.32
N GLN A 348 11.56 11.60 -14.39
CA GLN A 348 12.62 12.33 -13.71
C GLN A 348 12.09 13.55 -12.97
N THR A 349 12.73 13.91 -11.87
CA THR A 349 12.45 15.14 -11.12
C THR A 349 13.08 16.32 -11.85
N VAL A 350 12.27 17.35 -12.17
CA VAL A 350 12.73 18.53 -12.93
C VAL A 350 13.03 19.70 -12.01
N GLY A 351 12.08 20.07 -11.14
CA GLY A 351 12.24 21.25 -10.30
C GLY A 351 11.13 21.40 -9.25
N VAL A 352 11.38 22.29 -8.30
CA VAL A 352 10.47 22.62 -7.20
C VAL A 352 10.21 24.13 -7.20
N ASP A 353 8.96 24.50 -7.03
CA ASP A 353 8.54 25.85 -6.69
C ASP A 353 7.90 25.83 -5.30
N SER A 354 8.60 26.36 -4.31
CA SER A 354 8.20 26.31 -2.89
C SER A 354 8.54 27.62 -2.18
N PRO A 355 7.64 28.13 -1.32
CA PRO A 355 7.96 29.23 -0.42
C PRO A 355 8.93 28.82 0.71
N ASP A 356 9.08 27.52 0.97
CA ASP A 356 9.92 26.92 2.01
C ASP A 356 11.28 26.42 1.46
N ASP A 357 11.69 26.90 0.28
CA ASP A 357 12.89 26.46 -0.45
C ASP A 357 14.21 26.84 0.27
N LEU A 358 14.89 25.84 0.83
CA LEU A 358 16.19 25.94 1.49
C LEU A 358 17.37 26.03 0.51
N VAL A 359 17.17 25.71 -0.78
CA VAL A 359 18.19 25.87 -1.83
C VAL A 359 18.30 27.35 -2.21
N LYS A 360 17.17 28.06 -2.39
CA LYS A 360 17.12 29.51 -2.63
C LYS A 360 17.34 30.32 -1.33
N ASN A 361 18.44 30.05 -0.64
CA ASN A 361 18.79 30.71 0.62
C ASN A 361 19.72 31.92 0.41
N LYS A 362 19.92 32.72 1.47
CA LYS A 362 20.77 33.92 1.46
C LYS A 362 22.24 33.65 1.83
N PHE A 363 22.59 32.43 2.23
CA PHE A 363 23.91 32.07 2.75
C PHE A 363 24.89 31.63 1.67
N GLY A 364 24.41 31.22 0.50
CA GLY A 364 25.27 30.90 -0.63
C GLY A 364 24.58 30.08 -1.71
N GLU A 365 25.28 29.92 -2.82
CA GLU A 365 24.91 29.14 -3.98
C GLU A 365 25.99 28.07 -4.18
N TYR A 366 25.61 26.80 -4.17
CA TYR A 366 26.55 25.68 -4.25
C TYR A 366 27.40 25.77 -5.53
N GLY A 367 28.72 25.73 -5.37
CA GLY A 367 29.68 25.81 -6.49
C GLY A 367 29.96 27.22 -7.01
N GLU A 368 29.16 28.21 -6.65
CA GLU A 368 29.23 29.56 -7.23
C GLU A 368 29.61 30.62 -6.20
N VAL A 369 28.84 30.77 -5.11
CA VAL A 369 28.97 31.90 -4.18
C VAL A 369 28.85 31.47 -2.73
N GLN A 370 29.75 31.99 -1.89
CA GLN A 370 29.82 31.71 -0.46
C GLN A 370 29.62 33.01 0.33
N LYS A 371 28.55 33.10 1.15
CA LYS A 371 28.23 34.31 1.96
C LYS A 371 28.06 34.02 3.46
N GLY A 372 27.83 32.78 3.86
CA GLY A 372 27.44 32.41 5.23
C GLY A 372 28.57 32.05 6.20
N TRP A 373 29.82 32.02 5.76
CA TRP A 373 30.99 31.66 6.58
C TRP A 373 32.26 32.32 6.02
N THR A 374 33.43 32.04 6.57
CA THR A 374 34.72 32.43 5.97
C THR A 374 35.56 31.20 5.66
N ALA A 375 36.64 31.38 4.91
CA ALA A 375 37.61 30.31 4.66
C ALA A 375 38.26 29.81 5.97
N GLU A 376 38.45 30.68 6.97
CA GLU A 376 39.01 30.30 8.27
C GLU A 376 38.01 29.48 9.10
N ASP A 377 36.72 29.84 9.08
CA ASP A 377 35.67 29.04 9.72
C ASP A 377 35.63 27.62 9.16
N ALA A 378 35.72 27.50 7.83
CA ALA A 378 35.76 26.19 7.17
C ALA A 378 36.99 25.37 7.58
N LYS A 379 38.19 25.97 7.61
CA LYS A 379 39.41 25.29 8.07
C LYS A 379 39.29 24.83 9.52
N GLY A 380 38.76 25.67 10.40
CA GLY A 380 38.50 25.34 11.80
C GLY A 380 37.52 24.16 11.94
N PHE A 381 36.39 24.25 11.25
CA PHE A 381 35.37 23.20 11.23
C PHE A 381 35.92 21.85 10.72
N ILE A 382 36.68 21.86 9.62
CA ILE A 382 37.33 20.66 9.06
C ILE A 382 38.30 20.05 10.07
N LYS A 383 39.15 20.89 10.69
CA LYS A 383 40.14 20.43 11.67
C LYS A 383 39.49 19.75 12.87
N VAL A 384 38.41 20.33 13.40
CA VAL A 384 37.70 19.79 14.56
C VAL A 384 36.90 18.54 14.17
N THR A 385 36.08 18.61 13.11
CA THR A 385 35.20 17.52 12.68
C THR A 385 35.95 16.27 12.23
N SER A 386 37.17 16.42 11.68
CA SER A 386 38.02 15.29 11.30
C SER A 386 38.67 14.58 12.48
N THR A 387 38.60 15.12 13.71
CA THR A 387 39.31 14.58 14.88
C THR A 387 38.98 13.12 15.20
N PRO A 388 37.71 12.67 15.24
CA PRO A 388 37.41 11.27 15.53
C PRO A 388 38.03 10.30 14.52
N LEU A 389 38.02 10.64 13.23
CA LEU A 389 38.60 9.80 12.18
C LEU A 389 40.13 9.81 12.23
N ARG A 390 40.74 10.98 12.51
CA ARG A 390 42.19 11.09 12.71
C ARG A 390 42.66 10.27 13.90
N LEU A 391 41.90 10.24 14.99
CA LEU A 391 42.17 9.39 16.15
C LEU A 391 42.08 7.91 15.78
N TYR A 392 41.02 7.50 15.07
CA TYR A 392 40.84 6.11 14.62
C TYR A 392 42.08 5.61 13.88
N TYR A 393 42.52 6.31 12.84
CA TYR A 393 43.68 5.89 12.04
C TYR A 393 45.03 6.08 12.75
N ALA A 394 45.13 6.99 13.72
CA ALA A 394 46.32 7.08 14.55
C ALA A 394 46.49 5.85 15.46
N CYS A 395 45.38 5.26 15.92
CA CYS A 395 45.38 4.04 16.73
C CYS A 395 45.35 2.74 15.92
N HIS A 396 44.83 2.77 14.69
CA HIS A 396 44.66 1.59 13.81
C HIS A 396 45.37 1.81 12.46
N PRO A 397 46.72 1.83 12.43
CA PRO A 397 47.47 2.10 11.20
C PRO A 397 47.29 1.00 10.14
N ASP A 398 47.01 -0.24 10.56
CA ASP A 398 46.84 -1.39 9.66
C ASP A 398 45.52 -1.36 8.87
N GLU A 399 44.55 -0.54 9.30
CA GLU A 399 43.27 -0.35 8.58
C GLU A 399 43.31 0.82 7.59
N LYS A 400 44.47 1.45 7.42
CA LYS A 400 44.63 2.53 6.46
C LYS A 400 44.45 1.99 5.04
N ARG A 401 43.38 2.46 4.37
CA ARG A 401 43.06 2.11 2.98
C ARG A 401 44.09 2.65 2.00
#